data_AF-A0A183P1I9-F1
#
_entry.id   AF-A0A183P1I9-F1
#
_cell.length_a   1.000
_cell.length_b   1.000
_cell.length_c   1.000
_cell.angle_alpha   90.00
_cell.angle_beta   90.00
_cell.angle_gamma   90.00
#
_symmetry.space_group_name_H-M   'P 1'
#
loop_
_entity.id
_entity.type
_entity.pdbx_description
1 polymer ?
#
loop_
_entity_poly.entity_id
_entity_poly.type
_entity_poly.pdbx_seq_one_letter_code
_entity_poly.pdbx_strand_id
1 'polypeptide(L)'
;MQHVQGRPYHPTLMNGSLVPSHINNEALSLQKALSNMHARHDIISHSIQEMEEINTKVLAHRISSELKRYSIPQAVFAQRILCRSQGTLSDLLRNPKPWSKLKSGRETFRRMWKWLQEPEFQRMSALRLAGEY
;
A
#
# COMPACT_ATOMS: atom_id res chain seq x y z
N MET A 1 40.84 -57.70 43.48
CA MET A 1 41.72 -58.54 42.64
C MET A 1 40.79 -59.18 41.60
N GLN A 2 40.79 -58.96 40.29
CA GLN A 2 41.85 -58.65 39.32
C GLN A 2 41.22 -58.16 38.00
N HIS A 3 41.87 -57.17 37.38
CA HIS A 3 42.11 -57.01 35.93
C HIS A 3 41.03 -56.41 35.01
N VAL A 4 41.33 -55.16 34.60
CA VAL A 4 40.82 -54.43 33.43
C VAL A 4 41.64 -54.82 32.20
N GLN A 5 40.97 -55.13 31.10
CA GLN A 5 41.41 -54.94 29.69
C GLN A 5 40.21 -55.34 28.80
N GLY A 6 39.51 -54.46 28.10
CA GLY A 6 40.01 -53.46 27.16
C GLY A 6 40.03 -54.05 25.74
N ARG A 7 38.87 -54.20 25.09
CA ARG A 7 38.77 -54.51 23.65
C ARG A 7 38.52 -53.22 22.85
N PRO A 8 39.08 -53.11 21.64
CA PRO A 8 39.29 -51.82 20.98
C PRO A 8 38.01 -51.30 20.30
N TYR A 9 37.70 -50.04 20.54
CA TYR A 9 36.79 -49.27 19.69
C TYR A 9 37.52 -48.92 18.40
N HIS A 10 36.94 -49.31 17.26
CA HIS A 10 37.40 -48.92 15.94
C HIS A 10 36.34 -47.98 15.32
N PRO A 11 36.59 -46.66 15.28
CA PRO A 11 35.82 -45.75 14.46
C PRO A 11 36.45 -45.62 13.06
N THR A 12 35.62 -45.88 12.05
CA THR A 12 35.87 -45.86 10.62
C THR A 12 36.38 -44.50 10.10
N LEU A 13 37.40 -44.54 9.24
CA LEU A 13 37.84 -43.40 8.42
C LEU A 13 36.90 -43.20 7.24
N MET A 14 36.25 -42.04 7.13
CA MET A 14 35.72 -41.52 5.87
C MET A 14 35.93 -39.99 5.80
N ASN A 15 37.01 -39.61 5.12
CA ASN A 15 37.06 -38.54 4.12
C ASN A 15 36.85 -37.05 4.53
N GLY A 16 37.96 -36.37 4.87
CA GLY A 16 38.34 -35.12 4.19
C GLY A 16 37.67 -33.80 4.57
N SER A 17 38.39 -33.05 5.42
CA SER A 17 38.59 -31.59 5.37
C SER A 17 37.86 -30.65 6.33
N LEU A 18 38.74 -29.95 7.06
CA LEU A 18 38.75 -28.54 7.46
C LEU A 18 37.80 -28.11 8.59
N VAL A 19 38.40 -28.04 9.79
CA VAL A 19 37.99 -27.08 10.82
C VAL A 19 38.07 -25.65 10.28
N PRO A 20 37.22 -24.73 10.79
CA PRO A 20 37.83 -23.74 11.67
C PRO A 20 36.98 -23.31 12.89
N SER A 21 37.77 -22.91 13.88
CA SER A 21 37.57 -22.23 15.15
C SER A 21 36.74 -20.93 15.18
N HIS A 22 36.33 -20.59 16.41
CA HIS A 22 36.20 -19.25 17.01
C HIS A 22 34.86 -18.47 16.88
N ILE A 23 34.32 -18.11 18.07
CA ILE A 23 33.71 -16.85 18.53
C ILE A 23 32.87 -16.04 17.53
N ASN A 24 31.64 -15.64 17.91
CA ASN A 24 31.07 -14.28 17.74
C ASN A 24 29.55 -14.26 18.02
N ASN A 25 29.16 -14.09 19.29
CA ASN A 25 27.75 -13.84 19.66
C ASN A 25 27.39 -12.34 19.74
N GLU A 26 28.30 -11.42 19.38
CA GLU A 26 28.04 -9.97 19.41
C GLU A 26 27.54 -9.37 18.08
N ALA A 27 27.68 -10.07 16.96
CA ALA A 27 27.31 -9.53 15.64
C ALA A 27 25.79 -9.51 15.36
N LEU A 28 24.97 -10.20 16.18
CA LEU A 28 23.53 -10.36 15.89
C LEU A 28 22.68 -9.13 16.30
N SER A 29 23.21 -8.25 17.15
CA SER A 29 22.47 -7.08 17.64
C SER A 29 22.49 -5.91 16.65
N LEU A 30 23.54 -5.78 15.84
CA LEU A 30 23.67 -4.68 14.86
C LEU A 30 22.92 -4.94 13.54
N GLN A 31 22.62 -6.21 13.21
CA GLN A 31 21.80 -6.55 12.05
C GLN A 31 20.32 -6.15 12.27
N LYS A 32 19.80 -6.31 13.51
CA LYS A 32 18.41 -5.96 13.85
C LYS A 32 18.14 -4.46 13.86
N ALA A 33 19.16 -3.62 14.10
CA ALA A 33 19.01 -2.16 14.08
C ALA A 33 18.84 -1.59 12.65
N LEU A 34 19.36 -2.26 11.62
CA LEU A 34 19.24 -1.82 10.22
C LEU A 34 17.91 -2.25 9.56
N SER A 35 17.26 -3.30 10.07
CA SER A 35 15.97 -3.78 9.54
C SER A 35 14.79 -2.81 9.79
N ASN A 36 14.93 -1.86 10.73
CA ASN A 36 13.87 -0.89 11.05
C ASN A 36 13.73 0.28 10.06
N MET A 37 14.58 0.36 9.02
CA MET A 37 14.51 1.43 8.00
C MET A 37 13.78 1.05 6.71
N HIS A 38 13.32 -0.19 6.52
CA HIS A 38 12.63 -0.60 5.29
C HIS A 38 11.10 -0.47 5.33
N ALA A 39 10.49 -0.31 6.51
CA ALA A 39 9.03 -0.18 6.64
C ALA A 39 8.43 1.12 6.04
N ARG A 40 9.28 2.03 5.54
CA ARG A 40 8.83 3.29 4.92
C ARG A 40 8.72 3.21 3.39
N HIS A 41 9.33 2.20 2.75
CA HIS A 41 9.33 2.09 1.29
C HIS A 41 8.15 1.23 0.76
N ASP A 42 7.65 0.28 1.56
CA ASP A 42 6.49 -0.56 1.20
C ASP A 42 5.15 0.18 1.22
N ILE A 43 4.99 1.22 2.04
CA ILE A 43 3.75 2.02 2.09
C ILE A 43 3.55 2.83 0.79
N ILE A 44 4.65 3.35 0.23
CA ILE A 44 4.60 4.13 -1.01
C ILE A 44 4.38 3.20 -2.21
N SER A 45 4.98 2.01 -2.22
CA SER A 45 4.80 1.05 -3.32
C SER A 45 3.36 0.52 -3.42
N HIS A 46 2.70 0.24 -2.28
CA HIS A 46 1.28 -0.16 -2.27
C HIS A 46 0.35 0.93 -2.81
N SER A 47 0.69 2.20 -2.57
CA SER A 47 -0.10 3.36 -3.01
C SER A 47 -0.04 3.58 -4.53
N ILE A 48 1.04 3.15 -5.18
CA ILE A 48 1.24 3.29 -6.64
C ILE A 48 0.59 2.12 -7.38
N GLN A 49 0.68 0.89 -6.85
CA GLN A 49 0.11 -0.29 -7.50
C GLN A 49 -1.44 -0.32 -7.42
N GLU A 50 -2.03 0.24 -6.35
CA GLU A 50 -3.48 0.45 -6.26
C GLU A 50 -4.00 1.50 -7.27
N MET A 51 -3.10 2.31 -7.85
CA MET A 51 -3.44 3.32 -8.87
C MET A 51 -3.72 2.71 -10.25
N GLU A 52 -3.23 1.49 -10.52
CA GLU A 52 -3.44 0.80 -11.80
C GLU A 52 -4.80 0.11 -11.88
N GLU A 53 -5.43 -0.22 -10.73
CA GLU A 53 -6.71 -0.92 -10.67
C GLU A 53 -7.70 -0.27 -9.69
N ILE A 54 -8.06 0.98 -9.96
CA ILE A 54 -9.09 1.68 -9.17
C ILE A 54 -10.42 0.94 -9.30
N ASN A 55 -10.91 0.38 -8.20
CA ASN A 55 -12.25 -0.20 -8.12
C ASN A 55 -13.33 0.90 -8.20
N THR A 56 -13.71 1.27 -9.43
CA THR A 56 -14.62 2.40 -9.71
C THR A 56 -15.97 2.30 -8.99
N LYS A 57 -16.49 1.09 -8.78
CA LYS A 57 -17.73 0.87 -7.99
C LYS A 57 -17.55 1.27 -6.53
N VAL A 58 -16.49 0.77 -5.89
CA VAL A 58 -16.20 1.07 -4.47
C VAL A 58 -15.88 2.55 -4.31
N LEU A 59 -15.09 3.11 -5.23
CA LEU A 59 -14.77 4.54 -5.25
C LEU A 59 -16.03 5.40 -5.36
N ALA A 60 -16.94 5.09 -6.31
CA ALA A 60 -18.20 5.81 -6.46
C ALA A 60 -19.05 5.75 -5.18
N HIS A 61 -19.13 4.59 -4.54
CA HIS A 61 -19.84 4.43 -3.28
C HIS A 61 -19.20 5.27 -2.16
N ARG A 62 -17.87 5.24 -2.02
CA ARG A 62 -17.15 6.05 -1.03
C ARG A 62 -17.36 7.54 -1.26
N ILE A 63 -17.25 8.02 -2.50
CA ILE A 63 -17.55 9.42 -2.85
C ILE A 63 -18.99 9.76 -2.47
N SER A 64 -19.97 8.93 -2.83
CA SER A 64 -21.38 9.20 -2.51
C SER A 64 -21.61 9.31 -1.00
N SER A 65 -21.05 8.39 -0.22
CA SER A 65 -21.16 8.42 1.25
C SER A 65 -20.46 9.65 1.83
N GLU A 66 -19.29 10.01 1.33
CA GLU A 66 -18.53 11.16 1.86
C GLU A 66 -19.23 12.48 1.56
N LEU A 67 -19.77 12.65 0.35
CA LEU A 67 -20.58 13.83 0.00
C LEU A 67 -21.80 13.95 0.91
N LYS A 68 -22.48 12.85 1.21
CA LYS A 68 -23.60 12.85 2.15
C LYS A 68 -23.18 13.20 3.57
N ARG A 69 -22.07 12.63 4.05
CA ARG A 69 -21.57 12.83 5.43
C ARG A 69 -21.28 14.29 5.74
N TYR A 70 -20.65 15.00 4.81
CA TYR A 70 -20.33 16.42 4.94
C TYR A 70 -21.39 17.34 4.34
N SER A 71 -22.55 16.82 3.93
CA SER A 71 -23.61 17.56 3.24
C SER A 71 -23.10 18.38 2.04
N ILE A 72 -22.13 17.85 1.30
CA ILE A 72 -21.53 18.50 0.14
C ILE A 72 -22.44 18.26 -1.07
N PRO A 73 -22.95 19.32 -1.73
CA PRO A 73 -23.72 19.16 -2.94
C PRO A 73 -22.89 18.55 -4.07
N GLN A 74 -23.43 17.55 -4.76
CA GLN A 74 -22.77 16.91 -5.90
C GLN A 74 -22.33 17.92 -6.96
N ALA A 75 -23.12 18.97 -7.20
CA ALA A 75 -22.77 20.03 -8.16
C ALA A 75 -21.47 20.74 -7.78
N VAL A 76 -21.29 21.08 -6.50
CA VAL A 76 -20.08 21.75 -5.99
C VAL A 76 -18.87 20.84 -6.18
N PHE A 77 -18.99 19.56 -5.81
CA PHE A 77 -17.90 18.60 -6.00
C PHE A 77 -17.55 18.37 -7.47
N ALA A 78 -18.56 18.20 -8.34
CA ALA A 78 -18.38 18.00 -9.77
C ALA A 78 -17.63 19.17 -10.42
N GLN A 79 -18.01 20.40 -10.06
CA GLN A 79 -17.41 21.60 -10.59
C GLN A 79 -15.98 21.81 -10.06
N ARG A 80 -15.78 21.70 -8.74
CA ARG A 80 -14.52 22.09 -8.09
C ARG A 80 -13.41 21.04 -8.21
N ILE A 81 -13.74 19.75 -8.16
CA ILE A 81 -12.73 18.68 -8.16
C ILE A 81 -12.56 18.07 -9.56
N LEU A 82 -13.64 17.98 -10.33
CA LEU A 82 -13.65 17.26 -11.60
C LEU A 82 -13.75 18.16 -12.82
N CYS A 83 -14.11 19.43 -12.65
CA CYS A 83 -14.44 20.36 -13.74
C CYS A 83 -15.49 19.75 -14.69
N ARG A 84 -16.56 19.20 -14.12
CA ARG A 84 -17.67 18.55 -14.83
C ARG A 84 -19.01 19.05 -14.32
N SER A 85 -20.07 18.78 -15.07
CA SER A 85 -21.44 19.07 -14.65
C SER A 85 -21.94 18.07 -13.61
N GLN A 86 -22.92 18.50 -12.81
CA GLN A 86 -23.57 17.64 -11.82
C GLN A 86 -24.20 16.39 -12.46
N GLY A 87 -24.80 16.53 -13.65
CA GLY A 87 -25.40 15.41 -14.39
C GLY A 87 -24.37 14.32 -14.71
N THR A 88 -23.19 14.70 -15.19
CA THR A 88 -22.10 13.76 -15.47
C THR A 88 -21.63 13.04 -14.20
N LEU A 89 -21.48 13.76 -13.09
CA LEU A 89 -21.12 13.13 -11.82
C LEU A 89 -22.21 12.18 -11.32
N SER A 90 -23.48 12.58 -11.42
CA SER A 90 -24.62 11.77 -11.00
C SER A 90 -24.68 10.44 -11.75
N ASP A 91 -24.49 10.48 -13.07
CA ASP A 91 -24.43 9.27 -13.91
C ASP A 91 -23.26 8.35 -13.51
N LEU A 92 -22.07 8.93 -13.33
CA LEU A 92 -20.88 8.20 -12.90
C LEU A 92 -21.06 7.51 -11.54
N LEU A 93 -21.77 8.14 -10.59
CA LEU A 93 -22.02 7.57 -9.28
C LEU A 93 -23.17 6.56 -9.27
N ARG A 94 -24.18 6.74 -10.13
CA ARG A 94 -25.34 5.84 -10.21
C ARG A 94 -24.99 4.51 -10.86
N ASN A 95 -24.23 4.53 -11.96
CA ASN A 95 -23.81 3.33 -12.68
C ASN A 95 -22.33 3.41 -13.12
N PRO A 96 -21.37 3.35 -12.17
CA PRO A 96 -19.96 3.45 -12.50
C PRO A 96 -19.52 2.31 -13.42
N LYS A 97 -18.97 2.66 -14.58
CA LYS A 97 -18.37 1.68 -15.50
C LYS A 97 -17.11 1.06 -14.85
N PRO A 98 -16.89 -0.26 -15.01
CA PRO A 98 -15.69 -0.89 -14.47
C PRO A 98 -14.42 -0.33 -15.13
N TRP A 99 -13.33 -0.23 -14.35
CA TRP A 99 -12.05 0.36 -14.76
C TRP A 99 -11.53 -0.17 -16.09
N SER A 100 -11.57 -1.48 -16.29
CA SER A 100 -11.08 -2.13 -17.52
C SER A 100 -11.84 -1.72 -18.79
N LYS A 101 -13.11 -1.27 -18.66
CA LYS A 101 -13.94 -0.84 -19.80
C LYS A 101 -13.92 0.68 -20.03
N LEU A 102 -13.19 1.44 -19.22
CA LEU A 102 -13.06 2.89 -19.38
C LEU A 102 -12.08 3.21 -20.53
N LYS A 103 -12.62 3.69 -21.66
CA LYS A 103 -11.86 4.25 -22.79
C LYS A 103 -11.44 5.71 -22.55
N SER A 104 -12.27 6.48 -21.85
CA SER A 104 -12.01 7.86 -21.44
C SER A 104 -12.64 8.11 -20.07
N GLY A 105 -12.16 9.11 -19.32
CA GLY A 105 -12.68 9.44 -17.97
C GLY A 105 -11.96 8.74 -16.80
N ARG A 106 -10.88 8.00 -17.05
CA ARG A 106 -10.02 7.44 -15.98
C ARG A 106 -9.48 8.52 -15.04
N GLU A 107 -9.11 9.67 -15.61
CA GLU A 107 -8.63 10.80 -14.82
C GLU A 107 -9.69 11.33 -13.84
N THR A 108 -10.97 11.30 -14.22
CA THR A 108 -12.06 11.70 -13.33
C THR A 108 -12.08 10.83 -12.07
N PHE A 109 -11.97 9.52 -12.23
CA PHE A 109 -11.87 8.59 -11.09
C PHE A 109 -10.55 8.77 -10.32
N ARG A 110 -9.42 9.03 -10.98
CA ARG A 110 -8.16 9.35 -10.26
C ARG A 110 -8.29 10.60 -9.39
N ARG A 111 -8.95 11.65 -9.88
CA ARG A 111 -9.17 12.88 -9.10
C ARG A 111 -10.09 12.63 -7.90
N MET A 112 -11.15 11.85 -8.08
CA MET A 112 -12.01 11.40 -6.97
C MET A 112 -11.22 10.61 -5.92
N TRP A 113 -10.42 9.65 -6.39
CA TRP A 113 -9.58 8.81 -5.53
C TRP A 113 -8.58 9.66 -4.75
N LYS A 114 -7.85 10.54 -5.45
CA LYS A 114 -6.91 11.47 -4.85
C LYS A 114 -7.60 12.30 -3.78
N TRP A 115 -8.74 12.93 -4.11
CA TRP A 115 -9.49 13.74 -3.15
C TRP A 115 -9.88 12.95 -1.90
N LEU A 116 -10.24 11.67 -2.00
CA LEU A 116 -10.55 10.84 -0.82
C LEU A 116 -9.33 10.56 0.07
N GLN A 117 -8.13 10.49 -0.50
CA GLN A 117 -6.91 10.24 0.26
C GLN A 117 -6.40 11.48 0.98
N GLU A 118 -6.80 12.67 0.54
CA GLU A 118 -6.40 13.91 1.17
C GLU A 118 -7.00 14.04 2.58
N PRO A 119 -6.28 14.64 3.53
CA PRO A 119 -6.81 14.91 4.86
C PRO A 119 -8.03 15.85 4.79
N GLU A 120 -8.91 15.78 5.79
CA GLU A 120 -10.18 16.51 5.80
C GLU A 120 -10.03 18.00 5.50
N PHE A 121 -9.07 18.67 6.15
CA PHE A 121 -8.84 20.11 5.94
C PHE A 121 -8.52 20.43 4.47
N GLN A 122 -7.77 19.57 3.80
CA GLN A 122 -7.36 19.74 2.40
C GLN A 122 -8.51 19.44 1.45
N ARG A 123 -9.34 18.44 1.75
CA ARG A 123 -10.59 18.16 1.02
C ARG A 123 -11.55 19.35 1.05
N MET A 124 -11.75 19.94 2.22
CA MET A 124 -12.60 21.11 2.40
C MET A 124 -12.00 22.35 1.74
N SER A 125 -10.67 22.49 1.76
CA SER A 125 -9.96 23.57 1.08
C SER A 125 -10.10 23.47 -0.45
N ALA A 126 -9.97 22.27 -1.03
CA ALA A 126 -10.12 22.02 -2.46
C ALA A 126 -11.52 22.39 -2.99
N LEU A 127 -12.56 22.29 -2.15
CA LEU A 127 -13.91 22.74 -2.49
C LEU A 127 -14.06 24.27 -2.49
N ARG A 128 -13.19 24.99 -1.75
CA ARG A 128 -13.21 26.46 -1.65
C ARG A 128 -12.32 27.16 -2.68
N LEU A 129 -11.13 26.62 -2.98
CA LEU A 129 -10.07 27.31 -3.74
C LEU A 129 -10.02 27.03 -5.25
N ALA A 130 -10.87 26.15 -5.80
CA ALA A 130 -10.81 25.78 -7.23
C ALA A 130 -11.45 26.85 -8.15
N GLY A 131 -10.96 28.09 -8.09
CA GLY A 131 -11.37 29.23 -8.92
C GLY A 131 -10.21 30.10 -9.44
N GLU A 132 -8.95 29.75 -9.14
CA GLU A 132 -7.77 30.52 -9.57
C GLU A 132 -6.91 29.69 -10.53
N TYR A 133 -7.35 29.51 -11.78
CA TYR A 133 -6.51 29.20 -12.94
C TYR A 133 -7.24 29.58 -14.24
#